data_AF-A0A5E4K8D4-F1
#
_entry.id   AF-A0A5E4K8D4-F1
#
_cell.length_a   1.000
_cell.length_b   1.000
_cell.length_c   1.000
_cell.angle_alpha   90.00
_cell.angle_beta   90.00
_cell.angle_gamma   90.00
#
_symmetry.space_group_name_H-M   'P 1'
#
loop_
_entity.id
_entity.type
_entity.pdbx_description
1 polymer ?
#
loop_
_entity_poly.entity_id
_entity_poly.type
_entity_poly.pdbx_seq_one_letter_code
_entity_poly.pdbx_strand_id
1 'polypeptide(L)'
;MIGTSEIFLFLFAPVFVFVIAFWLWMLIDCLKRQDDMFKFGGNNAKLIWILVIIFTGLIGAVIYYFLIERTDSRQDLLVGIALFASVVVVIILILSLFVVTTKTTISIEPYPPGRYPQTIPTPDLTPVSPVNQTPPSNATKPTITSIQPDFGTIGTKVVITGAGFTARDNNVAFRLSPEDIFSVGFKVGYINNLVSSNSKTIEFAVPEVLGACAFPLPKNEGGPTIVCPAIGILFKPGTHTYPVFVVNQNGTSNSINFTVSR
;
A
#
# COMPACT_ATOMS: atom_id res chain seq x y z
N MET A 1 2.41 5.68 16.47
CA MET A 1 1.36 5.56 15.44
C MET A 1 0.68 4.23 15.70
N ILE A 2 -0.62 4.20 15.96
CA ILE A 2 -1.35 2.94 16.12
C ILE A 2 -1.45 2.32 14.73
N GLY A 3 -0.80 1.18 14.50
CA GLY A 3 -0.86 0.50 13.22
C GLY A 3 -2.28 0.01 12.91
N THR A 4 -2.55 -0.23 11.63
CA THR A 4 -3.86 -0.71 11.18
C THR A 4 -4.22 -2.05 11.82
N SER A 5 -3.23 -2.90 12.10
CA SER A 5 -3.39 -4.17 12.83
C SER A 5 -3.95 -4.02 14.25
N GLU A 6 -3.53 -3.00 14.99
CA GLU A 6 -3.99 -2.73 16.34
C GLU A 6 -5.44 -2.24 16.33
N ILE A 7 -5.82 -1.46 15.32
CA ILE A 7 -7.20 -1.01 15.10
C ILE A 7 -8.11 -2.22 14.84
N PHE A 8 -7.66 -3.18 14.01
CA PHE A 8 -8.40 -4.42 13.80
C PHE A 8 -8.59 -5.20 15.12
N LEU A 9 -7.55 -5.30 15.94
CA LEU A 9 -7.64 -6.02 17.21
C LEU A 9 -8.62 -5.36 18.18
N PHE A 10 -8.54 -4.05 18.40
CA PHE A 10 -9.44 -3.33 19.29
C PHE A 10 -10.90 -3.34 18.82
N LEU A 11 -11.12 -3.43 17.51
CA LEU A 11 -12.45 -3.42 16.91
C LEU A 11 -13.14 -4.79 16.95
N PHE A 12 -12.42 -5.85 16.60
CA PHE A 12 -13.00 -7.20 16.51
C PHE A 12 -12.99 -7.95 17.84
N ALA A 13 -12.07 -7.63 18.76
CA ALA A 13 -12.01 -8.26 20.08
C ALA A 13 -13.31 -8.16 20.90
N PRO A 14 -13.93 -6.97 21.09
CA PRO A 14 -15.16 -6.88 21.90
C PRO A 14 -16.33 -7.62 21.25
N VAL A 15 -16.42 -7.60 19.92
CA VAL A 15 -17.45 -8.34 19.17
C VAL A 15 -17.27 -9.84 19.36
N PHE A 16 -16.04 -10.34 19.28
CA PHE A 16 -15.73 -11.76 19.47
C PHE A 16 -16.03 -12.23 20.90
N VAL A 17 -15.68 -11.43 21.90
CA VAL A 17 -16.01 -11.69 23.31
C VAL A 17 -17.52 -11.76 23.50
N PHE A 18 -18.27 -10.84 22.89
CA PHE A 18 -19.72 -10.83 22.98
C PHE A 18 -20.37 -12.06 22.33
N VAL A 19 -19.90 -12.44 21.13
CA VAL A 19 -20.35 -13.64 20.43
C VAL A 19 -20.12 -14.90 21.27
N ILE A 20 -18.96 -15.02 21.91
CA ILE A 20 -18.65 -16.14 22.81
C ILE A 20 -19.54 -16.11 24.05
N ALA A 21 -19.72 -14.94 24.68
CA ALA A 21 -20.56 -14.80 25.85
C ALA A 21 -22.01 -15.20 25.57
N PHE A 22 -22.55 -14.76 24.42
CA PHE A 22 -23.89 -15.15 23.97
C PHE A 22 -23.99 -16.66 23.71
N TRP A 23 -23.02 -17.23 22.99
CA TRP A 23 -23.00 -18.68 22.72
C TRP A 23 -22.96 -19.51 24.00
N LEU A 24 -22.11 -19.13 24.96
CA LEU A 24 -22.02 -19.78 26.27
C LEU A 24 -23.30 -19.62 27.09
N TRP A 25 -23.92 -18.43 27.05
CA TRP A 25 -25.17 -18.20 27.75
C TRP A 25 -26.29 -19.12 27.23
N MET A 26 -26.44 -19.26 25.91
CA MET A 26 -27.42 -20.18 25.33
C MET A 26 -27.11 -21.65 25.64
N LEU A 27 -25.83 -22.02 25.69
CA LEU A 27 -25.42 -23.37 26.10
C LEU A 27 -25.79 -23.64 27.56
N ILE A 28 -25.55 -22.67 28.45
CA ILE A 28 -25.92 -22.77 29.88
C ILE A 28 -27.44 -22.86 30.04
N ASP A 29 -28.22 -22.09 29.28
CA ASP A 29 -29.68 -22.21 29.30
C ASP A 29 -30.12 -23.62 28.88
N CYS A 30 -29.62 -24.10 27.74
CA CYS A 30 -29.94 -25.44 27.23
C CYS A 30 -29.58 -26.56 28.22
N LEU A 31 -28.50 -26.40 29.00
CA LEU A 31 -28.11 -27.35 30.04
C LEU A 31 -29.03 -27.29 31.28
N LYS A 32 -29.48 -26.10 31.66
CA LYS A 32 -30.35 -25.88 32.82
C LYS A 32 -31.82 -26.21 32.55
N ARG A 33 -32.25 -26.13 31.29
CA ARG A 33 -33.62 -26.40 30.87
C ARG A 33 -34.00 -27.87 31.07
N GLN A 34 -35.23 -28.10 31.53
CA GLN A 34 -35.78 -29.44 31.77
C GLN A 34 -36.16 -30.12 30.45
N ASP A 35 -36.02 -31.45 30.40
CA ASP A 35 -36.10 -32.27 29.17
C ASP A 35 -37.51 -32.30 28.55
N ASP A 36 -38.54 -32.01 29.34
CA ASP A 36 -39.96 -31.96 28.95
C ASP A 36 -40.35 -30.66 28.22
N MET A 37 -39.53 -29.61 28.34
CA MET A 37 -39.77 -28.31 27.70
C MET A 37 -39.32 -28.26 26.23
N PHE A 38 -38.65 -29.30 25.74
CA PHE A 38 -38.17 -29.37 24.36
C PHE A 38 -39.23 -29.94 23.43
N LYS A 39 -39.90 -29.04 22.69
CA LYS A 39 -40.98 -29.40 21.74
C LYS A 39 -40.52 -30.25 20.54
N PHE A 40 -39.21 -30.28 20.26
CA PHE A 40 -38.63 -30.95 19.09
C PHE A 40 -37.44 -31.82 19.51
N GLY A 41 -37.49 -33.13 19.25
CA GLY A 41 -36.34 -34.04 19.42
C GLY A 41 -36.61 -35.38 20.15
N GLY A 42 -37.84 -35.65 20.57
CA GLY A 42 -38.21 -36.92 21.23
C GLY A 42 -37.46 -37.14 22.55
N ASN A 43 -37.23 -38.40 22.94
CA ASN A 43 -36.64 -38.76 24.24
C ASN A 43 -35.24 -38.20 24.50
N ASN A 44 -34.52 -37.75 23.46
CA ASN A 44 -33.15 -37.23 23.56
C ASN A 44 -33.06 -35.76 23.12
N ALA A 45 -34.17 -35.02 23.14
CA ALA A 45 -34.24 -33.65 22.61
C ALA A 45 -33.16 -32.74 23.20
N LYS A 46 -32.96 -32.77 24.52
CA LYS A 46 -31.93 -31.98 25.20
C LYS A 46 -30.53 -32.26 24.67
N LEU A 47 -30.15 -33.54 24.56
CA LEU A 47 -28.84 -33.94 24.04
C LEU A 47 -28.64 -33.49 22.59
N ILE A 48 -29.67 -33.61 21.76
CA ILE A 48 -29.63 -33.15 20.36
C ILE A 48 -29.37 -31.65 20.31
N TRP A 49 -30.07 -30.86 21.10
CA TRP A 49 -29.90 -29.40 21.11
C TRP A 49 -28.54 -28.95 21.66
N ILE A 50 -28.02 -29.63 22.69
CA ILE A 50 -26.65 -29.41 23.18
C ILE A 50 -25.64 -29.68 22.06
N LEU A 51 -25.78 -30.81 21.34
CA LEU A 51 -24.89 -31.16 20.24
C LEU A 51 -24.97 -30.13 19.10
N VAL A 52 -26.17 -29.68 18.74
CA VAL A 52 -26.36 -28.64 17.71
C VAL A 52 -25.64 -27.36 18.11
N ILE A 53 -25.83 -26.87 19.34
CA ILE A 53 -25.19 -25.62 19.81
C ILE A 53 -23.67 -25.76 19.85
N ILE A 54 -23.13 -26.91 20.26
CA ILE A 54 -21.68 -27.14 20.32
C ILE A 54 -21.06 -27.23 18.92
N PHE A 55 -21.63 -28.04 18.02
CA PHE A 55 -21.04 -28.29 16.71
C PHE A 55 -21.24 -27.15 15.72
N THR A 56 -22.32 -26.39 15.84
CA THR A 56 -22.63 -25.28 14.92
C THR A 56 -22.32 -23.90 15.50
N GLY A 57 -21.88 -23.84 16.77
CA GLY A 57 -21.43 -22.62 17.42
C GLY A 57 -22.54 -21.57 17.51
N LEU A 58 -22.22 -20.34 17.08
CA LEU A 58 -23.15 -19.20 17.09
C LEU A 58 -24.45 -19.50 16.32
N ILE A 59 -24.37 -20.23 15.20
CA ILE A 59 -25.54 -20.55 14.38
C ILE A 59 -26.53 -21.40 15.18
N GLY A 60 -26.04 -22.42 15.89
CA GLY A 60 -26.87 -23.26 16.76
C GLY A 60 -27.47 -22.51 17.93
N ALA A 61 -26.71 -21.61 18.55
CA ALA A 61 -27.21 -20.75 19.64
C ALA A 61 -28.36 -19.84 19.17
N VAL A 62 -28.25 -19.25 17.97
CA VAL A 62 -29.31 -18.41 17.38
C VAL A 62 -30.55 -19.25 17.04
N ILE A 63 -30.36 -20.44 16.44
CA ILE A 63 -31.47 -21.34 16.11
C ILE A 63 -32.19 -21.80 17.39
N TYR A 64 -31.44 -22.18 18.42
CA TYR A 64 -31.98 -22.56 19.74
C TYR A 64 -32.77 -21.41 20.36
N TYR A 65 -32.21 -20.18 20.34
CA TYR A 65 -32.89 -18.99 20.85
C TYR A 65 -34.26 -18.77 20.18
N PHE A 66 -34.32 -18.85 18.85
CA PHE A 66 -35.57 -18.59 18.12
C PHE A 66 -36.60 -19.71 18.22
N LEU A 67 -36.17 -20.98 18.24
CA LEU A 67 -37.09 -22.12 18.20
C LEU A 67 -37.54 -22.59 19.59
N ILE A 68 -36.71 -22.39 20.62
CA ILE A 68 -36.96 -22.93 21.97
C ILE A 68 -37.15 -21.79 22.97
N GLU A 69 -36.14 -20.94 23.17
CA GLU A 69 -36.14 -19.88 24.19
C GLU A 69 -37.28 -18.86 24.00
N ARG A 70 -37.49 -18.42 22.76
CA ARG A 70 -38.48 -17.37 22.40
C ARG A 70 -39.91 -17.69 22.81
N THR A 71 -40.22 -18.96 23.10
CA THR A 71 -41.57 -19.41 23.39
C THR A 71 -41.99 -19.21 24.85
N ASP A 72 -41.06 -18.94 25.78
CA ASP A 72 -41.32 -19.09 27.22
C ASP A 72 -41.29 -17.78 28.03
N SER A 73 -40.54 -16.75 27.64
CA SER A 73 -40.39 -15.54 28.48
C SER A 73 -40.29 -14.23 27.70
N ARG A 74 -41.24 -13.34 27.95
CA ARG A 74 -41.33 -12.00 27.33
C ARG A 74 -40.25 -11.03 27.83
N GLN A 75 -39.62 -11.32 28.97
CA GLN A 75 -38.51 -10.53 29.52
C GLN A 75 -37.17 -10.86 28.83
N ASP A 76 -36.94 -12.13 28.49
CA ASP A 76 -35.72 -12.58 27.79
C ASP A 76 -35.70 -12.13 26.31
N LEU A 77 -36.88 -11.84 25.75
CA LEU A 77 -37.02 -11.17 24.45
C LEU A 77 -36.51 -9.73 24.49
N LEU A 78 -36.82 -8.96 25.54
CA LEU A 78 -36.37 -7.57 25.67
C LEU A 78 -34.85 -7.51 25.86
N VAL A 79 -34.28 -8.45 26.61
CA VAL A 79 -32.83 -8.59 26.76
C VAL A 79 -32.18 -8.94 25.43
N GLY A 80 -32.73 -9.91 24.68
CA GLY A 80 -32.22 -10.26 23.35
C GLY A 80 -32.29 -9.11 22.34
N ILE A 81 -33.39 -8.36 22.32
CA ILE A 81 -33.54 -7.16 21.47
C ILE A 81 -32.56 -6.06 21.90
N ALA A 82 -32.39 -5.82 23.21
CA ALA A 82 -31.45 -4.83 23.72
C ALA A 82 -30.00 -5.19 23.36
N LEU A 83 -29.65 -6.47 23.42
CA LEU A 83 -28.34 -6.99 23.01
C LEU A 83 -28.11 -6.85 21.51
N PHE A 84 -29.11 -7.20 20.69
CA PHE A 84 -29.02 -7.01 19.24
C PHE A 84 -28.92 -5.53 18.85
N ALA A 85 -29.72 -4.67 19.49
CA ALA A 85 -29.67 -3.22 19.29
C ALA A 85 -28.31 -2.64 19.70
N SER A 86 -27.72 -3.12 20.80
CA SER A 86 -26.37 -2.74 21.23
C SER A 86 -25.32 -3.09 20.17
N VAL A 87 -25.37 -4.31 19.62
CA VAL A 87 -24.48 -4.74 18.53
C VAL A 87 -24.67 -3.88 17.28
N VAL A 88 -25.91 -3.56 16.91
CA VAL A 88 -26.22 -2.69 15.76
C VAL A 88 -25.69 -1.27 15.98
N VAL A 89 -25.85 -0.70 17.18
CA VAL A 89 -25.31 0.62 17.52
C VAL A 89 -23.78 0.63 17.44
N VAL A 90 -23.12 -0.41 17.95
CA VAL A 90 -21.66 -0.56 17.83
C VAL A 90 -21.24 -0.65 16.37
N ILE A 91 -21.94 -1.42 15.53
CA ILE A 91 -21.69 -1.50 14.08
C ILE A 91 -21.87 -0.13 13.41
N ILE A 92 -22.92 0.62 13.77
CA ILE A 92 -23.16 1.97 13.22
C ILE A 92 -22.05 2.94 13.63
N LEU A 93 -21.62 2.92 14.89
CA LEU A 93 -20.50 3.75 15.36
C LEU A 93 -19.20 3.38 14.65
N ILE A 94 -18.98 2.08 14.39
CA ILE A 94 -17.85 1.56 13.60
C ILE A 94 -17.89 2.07 12.15
N LEU A 95 -19.04 1.96 11.48
CA LEU A 95 -19.23 2.47 10.12
C LEU A 95 -19.03 3.99 10.06
N SER A 96 -19.46 4.70 11.10
CA SER A 96 -19.28 6.15 11.23
C SER A 96 -17.81 6.52 11.39
N LEU A 97 -17.04 5.77 12.19
CA LEU A 97 -15.58 5.91 12.31
C LEU A 97 -14.86 5.64 10.99
N PHE A 98 -15.32 4.65 10.21
CA PHE A 98 -14.78 4.34 8.88
C PHE A 98 -15.07 5.46 7.87
N VAL A 99 -16.28 6.02 7.88
CA VAL A 99 -16.63 7.19 7.06
C VAL A 99 -15.76 8.40 7.42
N VAL A 100 -15.49 8.63 8.70
CA VAL A 100 -14.59 9.71 9.16
C VAL A 100 -13.16 9.50 8.67
N THR A 101 -12.65 8.27 8.67
CA THR A 101 -11.29 7.98 8.16
C THR A 101 -11.18 8.12 6.64
N THR A 102 -12.24 7.84 5.88
CA THR A 102 -12.24 8.05 4.42
C THR A 102 -12.32 9.53 4.01
N LYS A 103 -12.96 10.39 4.82
CA LYS A 103 -13.06 11.84 4.56
C LYS A 103 -11.77 12.62 4.79
N THR A 104 -10.78 12.04 5.45
CA THR A 104 -9.42 12.61 5.57
C THR A 104 -8.51 12.20 4.42
N THR A 105 -9.07 11.87 3.25
CA THR A 105 -8.31 11.89 2.01
C THR A 105 -8.35 13.34 1.53
N ILE A 106 -7.25 14.07 1.71
CA ILE A 106 -7.06 15.39 1.08
C ILE A 106 -7.40 15.22 -0.39
N SER A 107 -8.46 15.87 -0.84
CA SER A 107 -8.79 16.01 -2.25
C SER A 107 -7.66 16.79 -2.89
N ILE A 108 -6.65 16.08 -3.39
CA ILE A 108 -5.70 16.62 -4.35
C ILE A 108 -6.51 16.84 -5.61
N GLU A 109 -7.04 18.05 -5.74
CA GLU A 109 -7.58 18.55 -7.00
C GLU A 109 -6.50 18.32 -8.06
N PRO A 110 -6.80 17.63 -9.18
CA PRO A 110 -5.81 17.42 -10.22
C PRO A 110 -5.31 18.79 -10.67
N TYR A 111 -4.02 19.03 -10.46
CA TYR A 111 -3.37 20.24 -10.94
C TYR A 111 -3.71 20.38 -12.44
N PRO A 112 -4.26 21.54 -12.87
CA PRO A 112 -4.62 21.72 -14.27
C PRO A 112 -3.36 21.47 -15.12
N PRO A 113 -3.45 20.73 -16.23
CA PRO A 113 -2.30 20.43 -17.06
C PRO A 113 -1.65 21.75 -17.46
N GLY A 114 -0.44 21.99 -16.92
CA GLY A 114 0.38 23.12 -17.29
C GLY A 114 0.54 23.10 -18.80
N ARG A 115 0.16 24.20 -19.46
CA ARG A 115 0.41 24.39 -20.89
C ARG A 115 1.93 24.39 -21.09
N TYR A 116 2.48 23.26 -21.51
CA TYR A 116 3.78 23.24 -22.16
C TYR A 116 3.71 24.19 -23.37
N PRO A 117 4.67 25.12 -23.53
CA PRO A 117 4.76 25.89 -24.76
C PRO A 117 5.03 24.92 -25.91
N GLN A 118 4.00 24.70 -26.74
CA GLN A 118 4.15 24.08 -28.05
C GLN A 118 4.69 25.13 -29.03
N THR A 119 5.58 24.67 -29.89
CA THR A 119 6.12 25.27 -31.13
C THR A 119 7.54 25.83 -31.03
N ILE A 120 8.52 24.93 -31.12
CA ILE A 120 9.83 25.22 -31.71
C ILE A 120 9.73 24.79 -33.18
N PRO A 121 10.09 25.63 -34.16
CA PRO A 121 10.08 25.25 -35.57
C PRO A 121 11.04 24.08 -35.82
N THR A 122 10.52 23.03 -36.43
CA THR A 122 11.27 21.88 -36.96
C THR A 122 12.31 22.36 -37.97
N PRO A 123 13.62 22.07 -37.80
CA PRO A 123 14.55 22.12 -38.91
C PRO A 123 14.28 20.94 -39.84
N ASP A 124 14.18 21.25 -41.12
CA ASP A 124 14.04 20.33 -42.24
C ASP A 124 15.05 19.16 -42.16
N LEU A 125 14.53 17.94 -42.04
CA LEU A 125 15.33 16.72 -42.03
C LEU A 125 15.59 16.28 -43.46
N THR A 126 16.76 16.61 -43.98
CA THR A 126 17.33 15.86 -45.09
C THR A 126 17.70 14.44 -44.61
N PRO A 127 17.47 13.38 -45.41
CA PRO A 127 17.78 12.02 -44.98
C PRO A 127 19.29 11.81 -45.02
N VAL A 128 19.94 11.88 -43.85
CA VAL A 128 21.32 11.43 -43.70
C VAL A 128 21.31 9.91 -43.59
N SER A 129 22.07 9.27 -44.48
CA SER A 129 22.29 7.81 -44.56
C SER A 129 22.64 7.20 -43.20
N PRO A 130 22.36 5.89 -42.98
CA PRO A 130 22.69 5.21 -41.74
C PRO A 130 24.21 5.17 -41.58
N VAL A 131 24.74 6.03 -40.69
CA VAL A 131 26.12 5.90 -40.23
C VAL A 131 26.16 4.62 -39.41
N ASN A 132 26.88 3.64 -39.95
CA ASN A 132 27.27 2.42 -39.28
C ASN A 132 28.17 2.79 -38.09
N GLN A 133 27.57 3.12 -36.95
CA GLN A 133 28.29 3.41 -35.73
C GLN A 133 28.76 2.08 -35.13
N THR A 134 30.04 1.76 -35.38
CA THR A 134 30.80 0.86 -34.52
C THR A 134 30.65 1.29 -33.06
N PRO A 135 30.44 0.35 -32.10
CA PRO A 135 30.29 0.68 -30.69
C PRO A 135 31.51 1.50 -30.20
N PRO A 136 31.34 2.58 -29.43
CA PRO A 136 32.48 3.30 -28.87
C PRO A 136 33.26 2.37 -27.94
N SER A 137 34.49 2.05 -28.33
CA SER A 137 35.37 1.03 -27.74
C SER A 137 36.00 1.44 -26.39
N ASN A 138 35.32 2.25 -25.56
CA ASN A 138 35.67 2.44 -24.15
C ASN A 138 34.48 3.04 -23.38
N ALA A 139 33.45 2.23 -23.15
CA ALA A 139 32.30 2.61 -22.32
C ALA A 139 32.74 2.64 -20.84
N THR A 140 33.04 3.83 -20.33
CA THR A 140 33.42 4.02 -18.93
C THR A 140 32.16 3.93 -18.05
N LYS A 141 32.19 3.00 -17.08
CA LYS A 141 31.16 2.87 -16.02
C LYS A 141 31.01 4.22 -15.29
N PRO A 142 29.78 4.69 -15.02
CA PRO A 142 29.58 5.97 -14.35
C PRO A 142 30.16 5.97 -12.93
N THR A 143 30.67 7.13 -12.48
CA THR A 143 31.14 7.36 -11.12
C THR A 143 30.65 8.71 -10.62
N ILE A 144 30.29 8.79 -9.34
CA ILE A 144 29.85 10.03 -8.68
C ILE A 144 30.96 10.50 -7.75
N THR A 145 31.34 11.77 -7.88
CA THR A 145 32.30 12.43 -7.01
C THR A 145 31.64 13.36 -6.00
N SER A 146 30.54 14.03 -6.37
CA SER A 146 29.80 14.90 -5.44
C SER A 146 28.33 15.07 -5.82
N ILE A 147 27.54 15.50 -4.84
CA ILE A 147 26.15 15.93 -5.01
C ILE A 147 25.98 17.24 -4.23
N GLN A 148 25.45 18.28 -4.89
CA GLN A 148 25.25 19.58 -4.25
C GLN A 148 23.88 20.20 -4.63
N PRO A 149 23.10 20.68 -3.65
CA PRO A 149 23.28 20.43 -2.21
C PRO A 149 23.18 18.94 -1.88
N ASP A 150 23.66 18.53 -0.71
CA ASP A 150 23.51 17.16 -0.17
C ASP A 150 22.20 16.98 0.63
N PHE A 151 21.38 18.04 0.69
CA PHE A 151 20.08 18.10 1.33
C PHE A 151 19.09 18.96 0.53
N GLY A 152 17.81 18.60 0.53
CA GLY A 152 16.76 19.45 -0.07
C GLY A 152 15.33 18.99 0.20
N THR A 153 14.37 19.90 -0.03
CA THR A 153 12.94 19.60 -0.10
C THR A 153 12.50 19.38 -1.55
N ILE A 154 11.24 18.98 -1.77
CA ILE A 154 10.64 18.87 -3.11
C ILE A 154 10.86 20.16 -3.92
N GLY A 155 11.35 20.04 -5.15
CA GLY A 155 11.67 21.14 -6.06
C GLY A 155 13.10 21.68 -5.94
N THR A 156 13.88 21.27 -4.92
CA THR A 156 15.28 21.69 -4.78
C THR A 156 16.08 21.24 -5.99
N LYS A 157 16.81 22.17 -6.63
CA LYS A 157 17.72 21.86 -7.75
C LYS A 157 19.01 21.27 -7.21
N VAL A 158 19.37 20.10 -7.71
CA VAL A 158 20.52 19.30 -7.28
C VAL A 158 21.39 18.99 -8.50
N VAL A 159 22.70 19.12 -8.30
CA VAL A 159 23.71 18.79 -9.30
C VAL A 159 24.56 17.64 -8.79
N ILE A 160 24.57 16.54 -9.55
CA ILE A 160 25.52 15.44 -9.36
C ILE A 160 26.71 15.68 -10.28
N THR A 161 27.92 15.66 -9.72
CA THR A 161 29.18 15.72 -10.47
C THR A 161 29.86 14.36 -10.44
N GLY A 162 30.49 14.00 -11.56
CA GLY A 162 31.08 12.69 -11.76
C GLY A 162 31.76 12.52 -13.11
N ALA A 163 31.85 11.28 -13.56
CA ALA A 163 32.36 10.90 -14.86
C ALA A 163 31.59 9.70 -15.43
N GLY A 164 31.68 9.50 -16.75
CA GLY A 164 31.03 8.36 -17.43
C GLY A 164 29.51 8.52 -17.56
N PHE A 165 28.98 9.73 -17.41
CA PHE A 165 27.57 10.03 -17.73
C PHE A 165 27.39 10.08 -19.25
N THR A 166 26.33 9.44 -19.74
CA THR A 166 26.01 9.44 -21.16
C THR A 166 25.33 10.75 -21.54
N ALA A 167 25.32 11.10 -22.83
CA ALA A 167 24.68 12.34 -23.28
C ALA A 167 23.18 12.38 -22.93
N ARG A 168 22.52 11.21 -22.98
CA ARG A 168 21.11 10.99 -22.62
C ARG A 168 20.97 9.71 -21.80
N ASP A 169 19.75 9.38 -21.38
CA ASP A 169 19.41 8.09 -20.77
C ASP A 169 20.14 7.79 -19.46
N ASN A 170 20.45 8.85 -18.69
CA ASN A 170 20.90 8.69 -17.31
C ASN A 170 19.67 8.68 -16.40
N ASN A 171 19.72 7.84 -15.38
CA ASN A 171 18.69 7.76 -14.36
C ASN A 171 19.33 7.96 -12.99
N VAL A 172 18.80 8.88 -12.21
CA VAL A 172 19.19 9.04 -10.81
C VAL A 172 18.29 8.16 -9.97
N ALA A 173 18.88 7.29 -9.18
CA ALA A 173 18.21 6.27 -8.40
C ALA A 173 18.41 6.53 -6.91
N PHE A 174 17.32 6.45 -6.15
CA PHE A 174 17.29 6.55 -4.69
C PHE A 174 17.06 5.17 -4.12
N ARG A 175 17.99 4.66 -3.30
CA ARG A 175 17.76 3.42 -2.55
C ARG A 175 16.81 3.70 -1.40
N LEU A 176 15.66 3.05 -1.43
CA LEU A 176 14.58 3.15 -0.45
C LEU A 176 14.72 2.00 0.57
N SER A 177 14.40 2.27 1.83
CA SER A 177 14.44 1.24 2.87
C SER A 177 13.14 0.42 2.87
N PRO A 178 13.22 -0.91 3.06
CA PRO A 178 12.06 -1.81 2.98
C PRO A 178 11.08 -1.68 4.15
N GLU A 179 11.35 -0.83 5.14
CA GLU A 179 10.44 -0.56 6.27
C GLU A 179 9.34 0.47 5.92
N ASP A 180 9.33 0.96 4.68
CA ASP A 180 8.40 1.99 4.26
C ASP A 180 7.13 1.37 3.67
N ILE A 181 6.05 1.44 4.45
CA ILE A 181 4.70 0.92 4.14
C ILE A 181 4.16 1.45 2.79
N PHE A 182 4.70 2.56 2.28
CA PHE A 182 4.32 3.17 1.00
C PHE A 182 5.17 2.70 -0.20
N SER A 183 6.30 2.04 0.05
CA SER A 183 7.12 1.41 -0.97
C SER A 183 6.64 -0.04 -1.10
N VAL A 184 5.71 -0.28 -2.03
CA VAL A 184 5.09 -1.58 -2.37
C VAL A 184 6.11 -2.66 -2.81
N GLY A 185 7.07 -3.02 -1.95
CA GLY A 185 8.19 -3.91 -2.24
C GLY A 185 9.34 -3.27 -3.05
N PHE A 186 9.23 -2.00 -3.44
CA PHE A 186 10.27 -1.32 -4.21
C PHE A 186 11.42 -0.86 -3.33
N LYS A 187 12.63 -1.33 -3.66
CA LYS A 187 13.87 -0.95 -2.95
C LYS A 187 14.56 0.25 -3.57
N VAL A 188 14.09 0.71 -4.73
CA VAL A 188 14.71 1.79 -5.50
C VAL A 188 13.63 2.59 -6.22
N GLY A 189 13.71 3.92 -6.18
CA GLY A 189 12.92 4.82 -7.02
C GLY A 189 13.82 5.66 -7.94
N TYR A 190 13.31 6.05 -9.10
CA TYR A 190 14.10 6.63 -10.19
C TYR A 190 13.59 7.99 -10.67
N ILE A 191 14.52 8.84 -11.08
CA ILE A 191 14.33 10.01 -11.93
C ILE A 191 14.96 9.68 -13.27
N ASN A 192 14.16 9.69 -14.34
CA ASN A 192 14.53 9.11 -15.62
C ASN A 192 14.84 10.15 -16.71
N ASN A 193 15.51 9.69 -17.77
CA ASN A 193 15.77 10.47 -18.99
C ASN A 193 16.56 11.77 -18.75
N LEU A 194 17.52 11.74 -17.82
CA LEU A 194 18.37 12.88 -17.52
C LEU A 194 19.51 13.01 -18.53
N VAL A 195 19.78 14.26 -18.91
CA VAL A 195 20.78 14.63 -19.92
C VAL A 195 22.05 15.09 -19.22
N SER A 196 23.21 14.72 -19.78
CA SER A 196 24.50 15.27 -19.39
C SER A 196 25.20 15.85 -20.63
N SER A 197 25.22 17.17 -20.75
CA SER A 197 25.82 17.85 -21.92
C SER A 197 27.35 17.75 -21.96
N ASN A 198 27.98 17.53 -20.80
CA ASN A 198 29.44 17.53 -20.63
C ASN A 198 29.98 16.17 -20.15
N SER A 199 29.12 15.13 -20.08
CA SER A 199 29.46 13.79 -19.55
C SER A 199 29.99 13.76 -18.11
N LYS A 200 29.81 14.86 -17.36
CA LYS A 200 30.35 15.07 -16.01
C LYS A 200 29.31 15.55 -15.00
N THR A 201 28.25 16.21 -15.43
CA THR A 201 27.21 16.72 -14.54
C THR A 201 25.83 16.27 -14.95
N ILE A 202 24.99 15.97 -13.97
CA ILE A 202 23.56 15.71 -14.15
C ILE A 202 22.81 16.64 -13.19
N GLU A 203 21.86 17.39 -13.73
CA GLU A 203 21.00 18.28 -12.94
C GLU A 203 19.59 17.72 -12.86
N PHE A 204 18.97 17.78 -11.69
CA PHE A 204 17.57 17.42 -11.50
C PHE A 204 16.95 18.25 -10.37
N ALA A 205 15.62 18.33 -10.35
CA ALA A 205 14.88 18.82 -9.19
C ALA A 205 14.41 17.62 -8.36
N VAL A 206 14.50 17.70 -7.02
CA VAL A 206 13.95 16.67 -6.13
C VAL A 206 12.45 16.52 -6.42
N PRO A 207 11.97 15.39 -6.95
CA PRO A 207 10.59 15.25 -7.38
C PRO A 207 9.69 14.85 -6.21
N GLU A 208 8.41 15.15 -6.29
CA GLU A 208 7.44 14.61 -5.32
C GLU A 208 7.27 13.10 -5.44
N VAL A 209 7.43 12.58 -6.66
CA VAL A 209 7.16 11.20 -7.03
C VAL A 209 8.33 10.64 -7.85
N LEU A 210 8.83 9.48 -7.45
CA LEU A 210 9.84 8.69 -8.14
C LEU A 210 9.18 7.62 -9.01
N GLY A 211 9.78 7.28 -10.15
CA GLY A 211 9.37 6.15 -10.98
C GLY A 211 9.84 4.81 -10.40
N ALA A 212 9.13 3.73 -10.69
CA ALA A 212 9.48 2.38 -10.22
C ALA A 212 10.64 1.73 -11.00
N CYS A 213 10.96 2.22 -12.20
CA CYS A 213 11.98 1.65 -13.08
C CYS A 213 12.90 2.72 -13.67
N ALA A 214 14.12 2.31 -14.03
CA ALA A 214 15.06 3.07 -14.83
C ALA A 214 14.71 3.00 -16.33
N PHE A 215 14.95 4.07 -17.10
CA PHE A 215 14.76 4.08 -18.56
C PHE A 215 16.05 4.42 -19.32
N PRO A 216 16.29 3.83 -20.51
CA PRO A 216 15.46 2.83 -21.17
C PRO A 216 15.47 1.49 -20.43
N LEU A 217 14.34 0.78 -20.49
CA LEU A 217 14.25 -0.56 -19.92
C LEU A 217 15.25 -1.48 -20.64
N PRO A 218 15.91 -2.40 -19.91
CA PRO A 218 16.81 -3.36 -20.54
C PRO A 218 16.03 -4.16 -21.59
N LYS A 219 16.57 -4.21 -22.80
CA LYS A 219 16.01 -5.03 -23.87
C LYS A 219 16.31 -6.49 -23.56
N ASN A 220 15.27 -7.28 -23.30
CA ASN A 220 15.40 -8.72 -23.23
C ASN A 220 15.29 -9.30 -24.64
N GLU A 221 16.42 -9.58 -25.29
CA GLU A 221 16.43 -10.29 -26.56
C GLU A 221 16.00 -11.75 -26.34
N GLY A 222 14.77 -12.08 -26.74
CA GLY A 222 14.19 -13.43 -26.60
C GLY A 222 13.58 -13.75 -25.24
N GLY A 223 13.52 -12.78 -24.31
CA GLY A 223 12.88 -12.94 -23.00
C GLY A 223 11.50 -12.29 -22.91
N PRO A 224 10.77 -12.50 -21.80
CA PRO A 224 9.49 -11.82 -21.58
C PRO A 224 9.70 -10.30 -21.56
N THR A 225 8.73 -9.58 -22.14
CA THR A 225 8.69 -8.12 -22.13
C THR A 225 8.66 -7.64 -20.68
N ILE A 226 9.66 -6.84 -20.29
CA ILE A 226 9.65 -6.17 -19.00
C ILE A 226 8.68 -4.99 -19.11
N VAL A 227 7.58 -5.08 -18.37
CA VAL A 227 6.60 -3.98 -18.25
C VAL A 227 6.92 -3.22 -16.97
N CYS A 228 7.12 -1.91 -17.09
CA CYS A 228 7.25 -1.06 -15.91
C CYS A 228 5.85 -0.68 -15.40
N PRO A 229 5.53 -0.94 -14.11
CA PRO A 229 4.27 -0.47 -13.54
C PRO A 229 4.25 1.07 -13.52
N ALA A 230 3.14 1.66 -13.98
CA ALA A 230 2.90 3.10 -13.95
C ALA A 230 2.50 3.56 -12.53
N ILE A 231 3.38 3.31 -11.57
CA ILE A 231 3.18 3.68 -10.17
C ILE A 231 4.22 4.71 -9.75
N GLY A 232 3.78 5.64 -8.91
CA GLY A 232 4.63 6.62 -8.27
C GLY A 232 5.08 6.16 -6.90
N ILE A 233 6.38 6.27 -6.62
CA ILE A 233 6.94 6.00 -5.28
C ILE A 233 7.23 7.33 -4.60
N LEU A 234 6.72 7.49 -3.39
CA LEU A 234 6.83 8.71 -2.62
C LEU A 234 7.97 8.62 -1.61
N PHE A 235 8.67 9.73 -1.38
CA PHE A 235 9.61 9.83 -0.26
C PHE A 235 8.88 9.70 1.07
N LYS A 236 9.56 9.09 2.05
CA LYS A 236 9.08 8.95 3.43
C LYS A 236 8.86 10.35 4.05
N PRO A 237 7.75 10.58 4.77
CA PRO A 237 7.53 11.83 5.48
C PRO A 237 8.62 12.13 6.51
N GLY A 238 8.98 13.40 6.66
CA GLY A 238 10.07 13.86 7.52
C GLY A 238 11.42 13.93 6.79
N THR A 239 12.49 13.94 7.58
CA THR A 239 13.87 14.08 7.06
C THR A 239 14.58 12.74 7.06
N HIS A 240 14.93 12.25 5.87
CA HIS A 240 15.56 10.94 5.68
C HIS A 240 16.72 11.02 4.68
N THR A 241 17.76 10.24 4.94
CA THR A 241 18.94 10.15 4.07
C THR A 241 18.87 8.90 3.20
N TYR A 242 19.04 9.09 1.90
CA TYR A 242 18.94 8.05 0.88
C TYR A 242 20.29 7.89 0.17
N PRO A 243 20.78 6.65 -0.02
CA PRO A 243 21.87 6.41 -0.96
C PRO A 243 21.41 6.66 -2.40
N VAL A 244 22.05 7.61 -3.06
CA VAL A 244 21.80 8.03 -4.44
C VAL A 244 22.89 7.51 -5.36
N PHE A 245 22.50 6.95 -6.51
CA PHE A 245 23.42 6.47 -7.54
C PHE A 245 22.87 6.73 -8.94
N VAL A 246 23.72 6.72 -9.96
CA VAL A 246 23.35 6.92 -11.36
C VAL A 246 23.39 5.59 -12.11
N VAL A 247 22.38 5.34 -12.94
CA VAL A 247 22.27 4.19 -13.82
C VAL A 247 22.14 4.67 -15.26
N ASN A 248 23.00 4.16 -16.15
CA ASN A 248 22.90 4.36 -17.60
C ASN A 248 23.30 3.08 -18.34
N GLN A 249 23.37 3.13 -19.68
CA GLN A 249 23.77 1.99 -20.51
C GLN A 249 25.19 1.44 -20.21
N ASN A 250 26.07 2.25 -19.62
CA ASN A 250 27.43 1.84 -19.24
C ASN A 250 27.48 1.20 -17.83
N GLY A 251 26.33 1.12 -17.13
CA GLY A 251 26.19 0.46 -15.84
C GLY A 251 25.73 1.38 -14.72
N THR A 252 26.04 0.97 -13.49
CA THR A 252 25.60 1.62 -12.24
C THR A 252 26.78 2.20 -11.47
N SER A 253 26.68 3.45 -11.02
CA SER A 253 27.77 4.11 -10.28
C SER A 253 27.91 3.62 -8.84
N ASN A 254 28.94 4.13 -8.14
CA ASN A 254 28.93 4.18 -6.67
C ASN A 254 27.76 5.03 -6.16
N SER A 255 27.47 4.93 -4.86
CA SER A 255 26.43 5.73 -4.21
C SER A 255 27.01 6.86 -3.37
N ILE A 256 26.28 7.97 -3.28
CA ILE A 256 26.50 9.08 -2.36
C ILE A 256 25.22 9.36 -1.58
N ASN A 257 25.33 9.83 -0.33
CA ASN A 257 24.15 10.11 0.49
C ASN A 257 23.53 11.45 0.10
N PHE A 258 22.20 11.50 0.06
CA PHE A 258 21.41 12.72 -0.10
C PHE A 258 20.24 12.72 0.88
N THR A 259 19.97 13.85 1.52
CA THR A 259 18.92 13.95 2.54
C THR A 259 17.71 14.71 1.99
N VAL A 260 16.54 14.06 2.01
CA VAL A 260 15.27 14.67 1.60
C VAL A 260 14.48 15.02 2.84
N SER A 261 13.91 16.24 2.88
CA SER A 261 12.91 16.63 3.88
C SER A 261 11.56 16.85 3.20
N ARG A 262 10.53 16.15 3.69
CA ARG A 262 9.15 16.23 3.21
C ARG A 262 8.19 16.54 4.33
#